data_AF-A0AA88LBG4-F1
#
_entry.id   AF-A0AA88LBG4-F1
#
_cell.length_a   1.000
_cell.length_b   1.000
_cell.length_c   1.000
_cell.angle_alpha   90.00
_cell.angle_beta   90.00
_cell.angle_gamma   90.00
#
_symmetry.space_group_name_H-M   'P 1'
#
loop_
_entity.id
_entity.type
_entity.pdbx_description
1 polymer ?
#
loop_
_entity_poly.entity_id
_entity_poly.type
_entity_poly.pdbx_seq_one_letter_code
_entity_poly.pdbx_strand_id
1 'polypeptide(L)'
;SVVFIFIMSMHYRLRCLIVILWMSTASFYVFKYRYLDPTLKTRKGEIKEDMDIDQWMDNRKILYKERAKMVELACEKFKIRRGEITRGNFFGIGNNLNVRRNQDSRIENPDPSHFAVIRPHKSMACLINKVASTSLASHLLKLNGYEDLGPSPHSGLDRIAPKSADGLRYYNKTFYKFMFVRDPMSRLLSCFHDKIVMNPERNFWFRRHVLQTIRGKELPATKNVLRTTGNEVPSFEEFIQYILEDDIQDKFKSHWSPYWSYCTPCSIQYDMIGKLETNTADFKYLWKKFGWIEPVPVANSYKMSQETKNAYVSSLSREIILRIYKRYQIDYEMFEYDINAVLEVAKAAPLTDQELSESEY
;
A
#
# COMPACT_ATOMS: atom_id res chain seq x y z
N SER A 1 3.92 -39.83 -55.91
CA SER A 1 3.26 -38.53 -55.63
C SER A 1 2.20 -38.61 -54.53
N VAL A 2 1.33 -39.64 -54.49
CA VAL A 2 0.26 -39.75 -53.46
C VAL A 2 0.80 -40.05 -52.05
N VAL A 3 1.89 -40.82 -51.93
CA VAL A 3 2.53 -41.15 -50.63
C VAL A 3 3.21 -39.94 -49.98
N PHE A 4 3.75 -39.01 -50.77
CA PHE A 4 4.42 -37.80 -50.28
C PHE A 4 3.42 -36.80 -49.66
N ILE A 5 2.22 -36.72 -50.23
CA ILE A 5 1.13 -35.87 -49.73
C ILE A 5 0.60 -36.41 -48.39
N PHE A 6 0.55 -37.73 -48.21
CA PHE A 6 0.14 -38.35 -46.95
C PHE A 6 1.15 -38.11 -45.82
N ILE A 7 2.47 -38.19 -46.11
CA ILE A 7 3.52 -37.93 -45.12
C ILE A 7 3.55 -36.45 -44.71
N MET A 8 3.35 -35.52 -45.66
CA MET A 8 3.24 -34.09 -45.33
C MET A 8 1.98 -33.75 -44.51
N SER A 9 0.85 -34.42 -44.79
CA SER A 9 -0.38 -34.25 -44.01
C SER A 9 -0.23 -34.75 -42.56
N MET A 10 0.46 -35.88 -42.36
CA MET A 10 0.77 -36.39 -41.01
C MET A 10 1.73 -35.47 -40.25
N HIS A 11 2.77 -34.93 -40.89
CA HIS A 11 3.70 -34.00 -40.23
C HIS A 11 3.03 -32.67 -39.86
N TYR A 12 2.10 -32.17 -40.67
CA TYR A 12 1.35 -30.95 -40.35
C TYR A 12 0.40 -31.16 -39.16
N ARG A 13 -0.30 -32.31 -39.11
CA ARG A 13 -1.17 -32.67 -37.99
C ARG A 13 -0.40 -32.89 -36.68
N LEU A 14 0.80 -33.47 -36.74
CA LEU A 14 1.65 -33.66 -35.57
C LEU A 14 2.22 -32.32 -35.05
N ARG A 15 2.58 -31.39 -35.95
CA ARG A 15 3.00 -30.02 -35.57
C ARG A 15 1.85 -29.20 -34.98
N CYS A 16 0.63 -29.32 -35.50
CA CYS A 16 -0.55 -28.69 -34.90
C CYS A 16 -0.89 -29.29 -33.53
N LEU A 17 -0.77 -30.61 -33.34
CA LEU A 17 -0.96 -31.24 -32.02
C LEU A 17 0.09 -30.80 -31.00
N ILE A 18 1.35 -30.61 -31.40
CA ILE A 18 2.41 -30.10 -30.52
C ILE A 18 2.18 -28.62 -30.16
N VAL A 19 1.70 -27.79 -31.10
CA VAL A 19 1.34 -26.38 -30.81
C VAL A 19 0.09 -26.28 -29.92
N ILE A 20 -0.91 -27.15 -30.11
CA ILE A 20 -2.10 -27.23 -29.25
C ILE A 20 -1.74 -27.76 -27.86
N LEU A 21 -0.78 -28.70 -27.75
CA LEU A 21 -0.25 -29.18 -26.49
C LEU A 21 0.66 -28.15 -25.79
N TRP A 22 1.40 -27.33 -26.54
CA TRP A 22 2.17 -26.21 -25.98
C TRP A 22 1.26 -25.06 -25.52
N MET A 23 0.18 -24.76 -26.25
CA MET A 23 -0.80 -23.76 -25.83
C MET A 23 -1.65 -24.25 -24.65
N SER A 24 -1.88 -25.55 -24.48
CA SER A 24 -2.58 -26.09 -23.30
C SER A 24 -1.72 -26.18 -22.04
N THR A 25 -0.38 -26.25 -22.17
CA THR A 25 0.54 -26.17 -21.02
C THR A 25 0.99 -24.74 -20.69
N ALA A 26 0.99 -23.81 -21.66
CA ALA A 26 1.32 -22.40 -21.42
C ALA A 26 0.13 -21.57 -20.91
N SER A 27 -1.11 -21.96 -21.20
CA SER A 27 -2.31 -21.33 -20.60
C SER A 27 -2.61 -21.77 -19.16
N PHE A 28 -1.75 -22.58 -18.53
CA PHE A 28 -1.84 -22.92 -17.12
C PHE A 28 -0.99 -22.04 -16.19
N TYR A 29 -0.16 -21.14 -16.74
CA TYR A 29 0.73 -20.28 -15.92
C TYR A 29 0.37 -18.79 -15.89
N VAL A 30 -0.63 -18.34 -16.65
CA VAL A 30 -1.04 -16.93 -16.65
C VAL A 30 -2.56 -16.86 -16.80
N PHE A 31 -3.32 -16.99 -15.70
CA PHE A 31 -4.63 -16.34 -15.47
C PHE A 31 -5.29 -16.82 -14.15
N LYS A 32 -5.01 -16.14 -13.03
CA LYS A 32 -5.95 -15.83 -11.90
C LYS A 32 -5.18 -15.42 -10.63
N TYR A 33 -4.54 -14.25 -10.63
CA TYR A 33 -4.46 -13.47 -9.39
C TYR A 33 -5.76 -12.66 -9.26
N ARG A 34 -6.87 -13.38 -9.06
CA ARG A 34 -8.12 -12.76 -8.61
C ARG A 34 -8.03 -12.70 -7.09
N TYR A 35 -7.70 -11.53 -6.55
CA TYR A 35 -7.71 -11.23 -5.12
C TYR A 35 -9.12 -11.44 -4.54
N LEU A 36 -9.43 -12.68 -4.23
CA LEU A 36 -10.53 -13.14 -3.40
C LEU A 36 -9.99 -14.35 -2.66
N ASP A 37 -9.99 -14.26 -1.34
CA ASP A 37 -9.74 -15.40 -0.46
C ASP A 37 -10.51 -16.64 -0.96
N PRO A 38 -9.83 -17.70 -1.44
CA PRO A 38 -10.48 -18.89 -1.96
C PRO A 38 -11.31 -19.62 -0.89
N THR A 39 -11.17 -19.26 0.38
CA THR A 39 -11.90 -19.90 1.49
C THR A 39 -13.29 -19.30 1.76
N LEU A 40 -13.72 -18.24 1.06
CA LEU A 40 -14.91 -17.48 1.47
C LEU A 40 -15.99 -17.20 0.42
N LYS A 41 -15.99 -17.81 -0.78
CA LYS A 41 -17.16 -17.73 -1.69
C LYS A 41 -17.42 -18.99 -2.51
N THR A 42 -18.56 -19.63 -2.25
CA THR A 42 -19.34 -20.37 -3.26
C THR A 42 -20.76 -19.80 -3.35
N ARG A 43 -21.36 -19.95 -4.54
CA ARG A 43 -22.78 -19.64 -4.81
C ARG A 43 -23.64 -20.58 -3.96
N LYS A 44 -24.64 -20.01 -3.28
CA LYS A 44 -25.50 -20.61 -2.24
C LYS A 44 -24.82 -20.74 -0.87
N GLY A 45 -24.97 -19.67 -0.09
CA GLY A 45 -25.34 -19.60 1.34
C GLY A 45 -25.14 -20.76 2.32
N GLU A 46 -24.22 -21.70 2.10
CA GLU A 46 -23.87 -22.72 3.09
C GLU A 46 -22.49 -22.40 3.67
N ILE A 47 -22.49 -22.00 4.95
CA ILE A 47 -21.29 -21.83 5.76
C ILE A 47 -20.66 -23.22 5.87
N LYS A 48 -19.49 -23.41 5.26
CA LYS A 48 -18.73 -24.64 5.46
C LYS A 48 -18.40 -24.76 6.94
N GLU A 49 -18.73 -25.92 7.51
CA GLU A 49 -18.32 -26.36 8.85
C GLU A 49 -16.87 -25.98 9.15
N ASP A 50 -16.67 -25.51 10.38
CA ASP A 50 -15.51 -24.80 10.88
C ASP A 50 -14.19 -25.41 10.41
N MET A 51 -13.44 -24.66 9.61
CA MET A 51 -11.99 -24.87 9.55
C MET A 51 -11.49 -24.73 10.98
N ASP A 52 -10.83 -25.78 11.49
CA ASP A 52 -10.19 -25.75 12.80
C ASP A 52 -9.38 -24.45 12.95
N ILE A 53 -9.65 -23.73 14.04
CA ILE A 53 -9.10 -22.40 14.25
C ILE A 53 -7.57 -22.45 14.29
N ASP A 54 -6.99 -23.52 14.79
CA ASP A 54 -5.54 -23.71 14.85
C ASP A 54 -4.98 -23.90 13.44
N GLN A 55 -5.60 -24.77 12.63
CA GLN A 55 -5.27 -24.91 11.22
C GLN A 55 -5.40 -23.59 10.45
N TRP A 56 -6.46 -22.81 10.70
CA TRP A 56 -6.64 -21.50 10.08
C TRP A 56 -5.52 -20.53 10.49
N MET A 57 -5.17 -20.48 11.78
CA MET A 57 -4.08 -19.64 12.30
C MET A 57 -2.73 -20.03 11.68
N ASP A 58 -2.46 -21.31 11.50
CA ASP A 58 -1.22 -21.79 10.87
C ASP A 58 -1.15 -21.45 9.38
N ASN A 59 -2.26 -21.58 8.65
CA ASN A 59 -2.35 -21.13 7.26
C ASN A 59 -2.06 -19.62 7.14
N ARG A 60 -2.55 -18.80 8.09
CA ARG A 60 -2.22 -17.37 8.12
C ARG A 60 -0.73 -17.11 8.37
N LYS A 61 -0.09 -17.86 9.28
CA LYS A 61 1.36 -17.75 9.52
C LYS A 61 2.17 -18.05 8.27
N ILE A 62 1.79 -19.08 7.50
CA ILE A 62 2.45 -19.43 6.23
C ILE A 62 2.35 -18.26 5.26
N LEU A 63 1.15 -17.72 5.06
CA LEU A 63 0.94 -16.55 4.19
C LEU A 63 1.81 -15.34 4.60
N TYR A 64 1.95 -15.06 5.90
CA TYR A 64 2.78 -13.93 6.33
C TYR A 64 4.27 -14.17 6.11
N LYS A 65 4.75 -15.41 6.22
CA LYS A 65 6.12 -15.78 5.84
C LYS A 65 6.36 -15.60 4.35
N GLU A 66 5.41 -15.97 3.51
CA GLU A 66 5.48 -15.75 2.06
C GLU A 66 5.56 -14.25 1.74
N ARG A 67 4.70 -13.43 2.34
CA ARG A 67 4.75 -11.97 2.18
C ARG A 67 6.07 -11.36 2.64
N ALA A 68 6.62 -11.82 3.76
CA ALA A 68 7.93 -11.37 4.24
C ALA A 68 9.05 -11.75 3.26
N LYS A 69 9.00 -12.95 2.66
CA LYS A 69 9.95 -13.37 1.62
C LYS A 69 9.89 -12.48 0.39
N MET A 70 8.70 -12.06 -0.04
CA MET A 70 8.57 -11.13 -1.18
C MET A 70 9.18 -9.76 -0.90
N VAL A 71 9.07 -9.27 0.34
CA VAL A 71 9.81 -8.08 0.76
C VAL A 71 11.31 -8.30 0.66
N GLU A 72 11.85 -9.40 1.18
CA GLU A 72 13.29 -9.70 1.11
C GLU A 72 13.80 -9.74 -0.33
N LEU A 73 13.08 -10.43 -1.22
CA LEU A 73 13.41 -10.51 -2.65
C LEU A 73 13.40 -9.12 -3.31
N ALA A 74 12.42 -8.27 -2.99
CA ALA A 74 12.39 -6.90 -3.50
C ALA A 74 13.54 -6.05 -2.93
N CYS A 75 13.87 -6.18 -1.65
CA CYS A 75 15.01 -5.50 -1.04
C CYS A 75 16.32 -5.84 -1.75
N GLU A 76 16.53 -7.11 -2.09
CA GLU A 76 17.69 -7.58 -2.85
C GLU A 76 17.67 -7.07 -4.29
N LYS A 77 16.54 -7.26 -5.00
CA LYS A 77 16.33 -6.80 -6.38
C LYS A 77 16.66 -5.31 -6.53
N PHE A 78 16.14 -4.49 -5.63
CA PHE A 78 16.33 -3.04 -5.67
C PHE A 78 17.59 -2.55 -4.94
N LYS A 79 18.43 -3.45 -4.42
CA LYS A 79 19.68 -3.13 -3.68
C LYS A 79 19.45 -2.15 -2.53
N ILE A 80 18.35 -2.32 -1.81
CA ILE A 80 17.99 -1.43 -0.69
C ILE A 80 18.91 -1.73 0.49
N ARG A 81 19.69 -0.72 0.89
CA ARG A 81 20.60 -0.82 2.03
C ARG A 81 19.87 -0.47 3.32
N ARG A 82 20.25 -1.17 4.39
CA ARG A 82 19.80 -0.86 5.76
C ARG A 82 20.64 0.31 6.27
N GLY A 83 20.00 1.45 6.49
CA GLY A 83 20.61 2.62 7.10
C GLY A 83 20.58 2.54 8.62
N GLU A 84 21.10 3.59 9.26
CA GLU A 84 21.01 3.72 10.71
C GLU A 84 19.60 4.14 11.14
N ILE A 85 19.18 3.68 12.32
CA ILE A 85 17.96 4.18 12.95
C ILE A 85 18.24 5.62 13.40
N THR A 86 17.62 6.58 12.71
CA THR A 86 17.84 8.01 12.95
C THR A 86 17.07 8.49 14.18
N ARG A 87 17.64 9.49 14.88
CA ARG A 87 16.88 10.30 15.84
C ARG A 87 16.00 11.25 15.05
N GLY A 88 14.71 10.95 14.91
CA GLY A 88 13.72 11.94 14.48
C GLY A 88 13.65 13.06 15.51
N ASN A 89 13.75 14.32 15.08
CA ASN A 89 13.45 15.46 15.94
C ASN A 89 11.98 15.39 16.35
N PHE A 90 11.75 15.39 17.66
CA PHE A 90 10.47 15.14 18.34
C PHE A 90 9.40 16.23 18.13
N PHE A 91 9.66 17.24 17.31
CA PHE A 91 8.73 18.32 16.99
C PHE A 91 8.41 18.30 15.50
N GLY A 92 7.11 18.35 15.18
CA GLY A 92 6.64 18.52 13.82
C GLY A 92 7.35 19.68 13.13
N ILE A 93 7.64 19.45 11.84
CA ILE A 93 8.33 20.37 10.93
C ILE A 93 9.84 20.53 11.24
N GLY A 94 10.66 19.95 10.38
CA GLY A 94 12.00 20.50 10.12
C GLY A 94 13.15 19.51 10.25
N ASN A 95 13.76 19.30 9.09
CA ASN A 95 15.21 19.20 8.91
C ASN A 95 15.87 17.90 9.37
N ASN A 96 15.87 16.93 8.45
CA ASN A 96 17.12 16.39 7.91
C ASN A 96 16.85 15.56 6.66
N LEU A 97 16.66 16.26 5.54
CA LEU A 97 17.13 15.76 4.26
C LEU A 97 18.04 16.84 3.68
N ASN A 98 19.19 17.06 4.33
CA ASN A 98 20.43 17.23 3.57
C ASN A 98 20.73 15.89 2.88
N VAL A 99 19.84 15.46 1.98
CA VAL A 99 20.17 14.53 0.92
C VAL A 99 21.02 15.37 -0.02
N ARG A 100 22.30 15.48 0.32
CA ARG A 100 23.31 15.70 -0.69
C ARG A 100 22.99 14.69 -1.80
N ARG A 101 22.75 15.21 -3.00
CA ARG A 101 22.64 14.45 -4.24
C ARG A 101 23.74 13.39 -4.27
N ASN A 102 23.36 12.18 -3.91
CA ASN A 102 23.90 10.94 -4.42
C ASN A 102 22.66 10.13 -4.72
N GLN A 103 22.22 10.19 -5.98
CA GLN A 103 21.07 9.46 -6.54
C GLN A 103 21.24 7.93 -6.51
N ASP A 104 22.19 7.42 -5.73
CA ASP A 104 22.79 6.09 -5.87
C ASP A 104 22.71 5.26 -4.58
N SER A 105 21.95 5.70 -3.58
CA SER A 105 21.76 4.88 -2.38
C SER A 105 20.32 4.87 -1.90
N ARG A 106 19.56 3.86 -2.35
CA ARG A 106 18.29 3.44 -1.76
C ARG A 106 18.57 2.93 -0.33
N ILE A 107 18.53 3.83 0.64
CA ILE A 107 18.81 3.53 2.06
C ILE A 107 17.52 3.72 2.86
N GLU A 108 17.16 2.71 3.64
CA GLU A 108 16.10 2.83 4.62
C GLU A 108 16.63 3.32 5.96
N ASN A 109 16.06 4.39 6.50
CA ASN A 109 16.39 4.93 7.82
C ASN A 109 15.14 4.88 8.70
N PRO A 110 14.96 3.84 9.54
CA PRO A 110 13.75 3.70 10.33
C PRO A 110 13.60 4.87 11.32
N ASP A 111 12.44 5.53 11.28
CA ASP A 111 12.09 6.61 12.21
C ASP A 111 11.21 6.05 13.35
N PRO A 112 11.63 6.15 14.63
CA PRO A 112 10.83 5.74 15.77
C PRO A 112 9.38 6.26 15.75
N SER A 113 9.14 7.49 15.29
CA SER A 113 7.81 8.11 15.27
C SER A 113 6.81 7.41 14.33
N HIS A 114 7.28 6.57 13.41
CA HIS A 114 6.42 5.79 12.51
C HIS A 114 5.82 4.55 13.17
N PHE A 115 6.29 4.19 14.38
CA PHE A 115 5.93 2.96 15.07
C PHE A 115 5.08 3.24 16.32
N ALA A 116 4.16 2.31 16.60
CA ALA A 116 3.39 2.26 17.83
C ALA A 116 3.71 0.96 18.58
N VAL A 117 4.10 1.08 19.84
CA VAL A 117 4.47 -0.02 20.73
C VAL A 117 3.28 -0.37 21.61
N ILE A 118 2.96 -1.65 21.69
CA ILE A 118 1.92 -2.21 22.54
C ILE A 118 2.59 -3.08 23.58
N ARG A 119 3.02 -2.45 24.68
CA ARG A 119 3.82 -3.11 25.72
C ARG A 119 3.11 -4.31 26.35
N PRO A 120 1.80 -4.24 26.71
CA PRO A 120 1.12 -5.39 27.31
C PRO A 120 1.10 -6.64 26.42
N HIS A 121 1.16 -6.46 25.10
CA HIS A 121 1.08 -7.54 24.11
C HIS A 121 2.43 -7.88 23.46
N LYS A 122 3.53 -7.24 23.90
CA LYS A 122 4.86 -7.33 23.29
C LYS A 122 4.82 -7.24 21.76
N SER A 123 4.06 -6.29 21.23
CA SER A 123 3.91 -6.08 19.78
C SER A 123 4.20 -4.64 19.38
N MET A 124 4.62 -4.43 18.14
CA MET A 124 4.91 -3.12 17.56
C MET A 124 4.32 -3.04 16.15
N ALA A 125 3.68 -1.92 15.82
CA ALA A 125 3.07 -1.68 14.52
C ALA A 125 3.71 -0.50 13.80
N CYS A 126 4.00 -0.59 12.50
CA CYS A 126 4.19 0.63 11.70
C CYS A 126 2.83 1.18 11.26
N LEU A 127 2.61 2.48 11.48
CA LEU A 127 1.34 3.15 11.18
C LEU A 127 1.50 4.15 10.05
N ILE A 128 1.53 3.63 8.83
CA ILE A 128 1.42 4.45 7.63
C ILE A 128 -0.03 4.85 7.38
N ASN A 129 -0.26 6.01 6.78
CA ASN A 129 -1.61 6.52 6.56
C ASN A 129 -2.36 5.78 5.45
N LYS A 130 -3.70 5.78 5.54
CA LYS A 130 -4.66 5.28 4.53
C LYS A 130 -4.76 3.75 4.36
N VAL A 131 -4.25 3.02 5.34
CA VAL A 131 -4.38 1.55 5.48
C VAL A 131 -5.24 1.15 6.70
N ALA A 132 -6.37 1.84 6.90
CA ALA A 132 -7.16 1.81 8.14
C ALA A 132 -6.39 2.30 9.39
N SER A 133 -5.39 3.16 9.17
CA SER A 133 -4.48 3.65 10.20
C SER A 133 -5.17 4.38 11.35
N THR A 134 -6.26 5.11 11.11
CA THR A 134 -7.02 5.81 12.17
C THR A 134 -7.70 4.83 13.13
N SER A 135 -8.36 3.79 12.59
CA SER A 135 -8.96 2.73 13.39
C SER A 135 -7.92 1.97 14.19
N LEU A 136 -6.79 1.64 13.54
CA LEU A 136 -5.69 0.96 14.20
C LEU A 136 -5.08 1.83 15.31
N ALA A 137 -4.76 3.09 15.05
CA ALA A 137 -4.24 4.03 16.06
C ALA A 137 -5.14 4.12 17.29
N SER A 138 -6.45 4.27 17.09
CA SER A 138 -7.43 4.31 18.20
C SER A 138 -7.39 3.03 19.03
N HIS A 139 -7.39 1.87 18.35
CA HIS A 139 -7.35 0.58 19.03
C HIS A 139 -6.04 0.37 19.80
N LEU A 140 -4.89 0.66 19.20
CA LEU A 140 -3.58 0.46 19.84
C LEU A 140 -3.37 1.39 21.04
N LEU A 141 -3.93 2.60 21.01
CA LEU A 141 -3.93 3.51 22.16
C LEU A 141 -4.75 2.93 23.32
N LYS A 142 -5.96 2.43 23.04
CA LYS A 142 -6.80 1.77 24.05
C LYS A 142 -6.14 0.53 24.64
N LEU A 143 -5.48 -0.29 23.83
CA LEU A 143 -4.72 -1.46 24.31
C LEU A 143 -3.54 -1.08 25.23
N ASN A 144 -3.08 0.16 25.19
CA ASN A 144 -2.07 0.70 26.11
C ASN A 144 -2.69 1.46 27.30
N GLY A 145 -4.02 1.42 27.47
CA GLY A 145 -4.73 2.06 28.59
C GLY A 145 -5.05 3.55 28.38
N TYR A 146 -4.94 4.08 27.16
CA TYR A 146 -5.33 5.47 26.88
C TYR A 146 -6.81 5.54 26.49
N GLU A 147 -7.62 6.20 27.32
CA GLU A 147 -9.03 6.49 27.05
C GLU A 147 -9.21 7.78 26.24
N ASP A 148 -8.49 8.84 26.63
CA ASP A 148 -8.42 10.08 25.86
C ASP A 148 -7.44 9.95 24.69
N LEU A 149 -7.99 9.89 23.48
CA LEU A 149 -7.23 9.79 22.23
C LEU A 149 -6.78 11.16 21.69
N GLY A 150 -7.17 12.26 22.34
CA GLY A 150 -6.93 13.61 21.88
C GLY A 150 -7.77 14.00 20.65
N PRO A 151 -7.41 15.09 19.93
CA PRO A 151 -8.21 15.61 18.81
C PRO A 151 -8.25 14.66 17.61
N SER A 152 -7.31 13.72 17.51
CA SER A 152 -7.34 12.61 16.56
C SER A 152 -6.54 11.41 17.10
N PRO A 153 -6.90 10.17 16.74
CA PRO A 153 -6.10 9.01 17.15
C PRO A 153 -4.62 9.10 16.74
N HIS A 154 -4.32 9.73 15.60
CA HIS A 154 -2.94 9.92 15.13
C HIS A 154 -2.13 10.87 16.01
N SER A 155 -2.75 11.90 16.62
CA SER A 155 -2.04 12.79 17.54
C SER A 155 -1.67 12.13 18.87
N GLY A 156 -2.35 11.05 19.24
CA GLY A 156 -2.02 10.29 20.45
C GLY A 156 -0.84 9.33 20.27
N LEU A 157 -0.44 9.01 19.03
CA LEU A 157 0.52 7.94 18.74
C LEU A 157 1.91 8.18 19.32
N ASP A 158 2.31 9.45 19.51
CA ASP A 158 3.58 9.75 20.17
C ASP A 158 3.65 9.11 21.57
N ARG A 159 2.53 9.05 22.31
CA ARG A 159 2.49 8.46 23.66
C ARG A 159 2.94 7.00 23.68
N ILE A 160 2.75 6.29 22.57
CA ILE A 160 3.10 4.88 22.40
C ILE A 160 4.23 4.65 21.39
N ALA A 161 4.89 5.70 20.89
CA ALA A 161 6.03 5.55 20.00
C ALA A 161 7.31 5.16 20.78
N PRO A 162 8.26 4.42 20.17
CA PRO A 162 9.61 4.30 20.71
C PRO A 162 10.23 5.70 20.90
N LYS A 163 10.79 5.96 22.08
CA LYS A 163 11.32 7.28 22.45
C LYS A 163 12.78 7.51 22.05
N SER A 164 13.43 6.50 21.51
CA SER A 164 14.82 6.57 21.05
C SER A 164 15.11 5.52 19.99
N ALA A 165 16.22 5.70 19.27
CA ALA A 165 16.75 4.71 18.35
C ALA A 165 17.05 3.36 19.04
N ASP A 166 17.59 3.40 20.26
CA ASP A 166 17.79 2.19 21.08
C ASP A 166 16.47 1.52 21.46
N GLY A 167 15.45 2.32 21.78
CA GLY A 167 14.10 1.81 22.00
C GLY A 167 13.59 1.06 20.78
N LEU A 168 13.67 1.67 19.59
CA LEU A 168 13.25 1.00 18.35
C LEU A 168 14.08 -0.26 18.08
N ARG A 169 15.41 -0.25 18.28
CA ARG A 169 16.27 -1.44 18.16
C ARG A 169 15.83 -2.56 19.10
N TYR A 170 15.54 -2.22 20.35
CA TYR A 170 15.09 -3.17 21.36
C TYR A 170 13.76 -3.82 20.94
N TYR A 171 12.77 -3.01 20.55
CA TYR A 171 11.47 -3.55 20.12
C TYR A 171 11.59 -4.35 18.82
N ASN A 172 12.40 -3.92 17.86
CA ASN A 172 12.63 -4.68 16.62
C ASN A 172 13.14 -6.11 16.91
N LYS A 173 14.03 -6.26 17.91
CA LYS A 173 14.58 -7.57 18.31
C LYS A 173 13.66 -8.40 19.18
N THR A 174 12.78 -7.79 19.98
CA THR A 174 12.09 -8.48 21.08
C THR A 174 10.57 -8.54 20.94
N PHE A 175 9.96 -7.71 20.08
CA PHE A 175 8.51 -7.60 19.95
C PHE A 175 8.04 -8.22 18.64
N TYR A 176 6.78 -8.67 18.60
CA TYR A 176 6.12 -9.06 17.36
C TYR A 176 5.77 -7.83 16.52
N LYS A 177 6.24 -7.76 15.28
CA LYS A 177 6.15 -6.59 14.41
C LYS A 177 5.11 -6.83 13.34
N PHE A 178 4.21 -5.88 13.15
CA PHE A 178 3.25 -5.96 12.05
C PHE A 178 3.05 -4.63 11.32
N MET A 179 2.62 -4.71 10.08
CA MET A 179 2.20 -3.56 9.29
C MET A 179 1.02 -3.93 8.40
N PHE A 180 0.30 -2.92 7.93
CA PHE A 180 -0.75 -3.07 6.93
C PHE A 180 -0.40 -2.28 5.68
N VAL A 181 -0.62 -2.89 4.53
CA VAL A 181 -0.45 -2.28 3.21
C VAL A 181 -1.78 -2.25 2.45
N ARG A 182 -1.81 -1.49 1.37
CA ARG A 182 -2.92 -1.35 0.45
C ARG A 182 -2.34 -1.06 -0.92
N ASP A 183 -3.04 -1.47 -1.97
CA ASP A 183 -2.69 -1.10 -3.34
C ASP A 183 -2.36 0.41 -3.45
N PRO A 184 -1.18 0.80 -4.00
CA PRO A 184 -0.76 2.20 -4.05
C PRO A 184 -1.77 3.14 -4.71
N MET A 185 -2.41 2.74 -5.82
CA MET A 185 -3.45 3.54 -6.48
C MET A 185 -4.66 3.75 -5.58
N SER A 186 -5.14 2.67 -4.95
CA SER A 186 -6.25 2.70 -4.00
C SER A 186 -5.93 3.54 -2.76
N ARG A 187 -4.67 3.56 -2.32
CA ARG A 187 -4.19 4.41 -1.23
C ARG A 187 -4.21 5.88 -1.61
N LEU A 188 -3.74 6.21 -2.82
CA LEU A 188 -3.76 7.57 -3.37
C LEU A 188 -5.18 8.11 -3.50
N LEU A 189 -6.12 7.32 -4.03
CA LEU A 189 -7.54 7.68 -4.07
C LEU A 189 -8.14 7.94 -2.68
N SER A 190 -7.77 7.11 -1.70
CA SER A 190 -8.19 7.32 -0.31
C SER A 190 -7.62 8.61 0.27
N CYS A 191 -6.41 9.01 -0.14
CA CYS A 191 -5.82 10.29 0.25
C CYS A 191 -6.52 11.47 -0.44
N PHE A 192 -6.75 11.40 -1.75
CA PHE A 192 -7.49 12.40 -2.51
C PHE A 192 -8.86 12.65 -1.89
N HIS A 193 -9.62 11.60 -1.63
CA HIS A 193 -10.95 11.74 -1.05
C HIS A 193 -10.89 12.40 0.34
N ASP A 194 -9.93 12.02 1.20
CA ASP A 194 -9.81 12.59 2.53
C ASP A 194 -9.32 14.05 2.55
N LYS A 195 -8.38 14.41 1.68
CA LYS A 195 -7.73 15.72 1.71
C LYS A 195 -8.35 16.73 0.75
N ILE A 196 -8.87 16.27 -0.38
CA ILE A 196 -9.34 17.12 -1.48
C ILE A 196 -10.85 17.03 -1.70
N VAL A 197 -11.53 15.95 -1.33
CA VAL A 197 -13.00 15.88 -1.51
C VAL A 197 -13.71 16.22 -0.20
N MET A 198 -13.38 15.51 0.87
CA MET A 198 -13.98 15.71 2.19
C MET A 198 -13.50 17.00 2.85
N ASN A 199 -14.39 17.58 3.68
CA ASN A 199 -14.12 18.72 4.56
C ASN A 199 -13.35 19.88 3.88
N PRO A 200 -13.92 20.48 2.81
CA PRO A 200 -13.27 21.55 2.02
C PRO A 200 -12.69 22.69 2.84
N GLU A 201 -13.44 23.16 3.83
CA GLU A 201 -13.03 24.26 4.68
C GLU A 201 -11.79 23.93 5.52
N ARG A 202 -11.72 22.70 6.05
CA ARG A 202 -10.59 22.24 6.88
C ARG A 202 -9.30 22.16 6.09
N ASN A 203 -9.38 21.74 4.83
CA ASN A 203 -8.22 21.52 3.97
C ASN A 203 -8.01 22.65 2.94
N PHE A 204 -8.65 23.82 3.12
CA PHE A 204 -8.57 24.97 2.21
C PHE A 204 -7.14 25.29 1.78
N TRP A 205 -6.24 25.50 2.76
CA TRP A 205 -4.85 25.88 2.49
C TRP A 205 -4.09 24.81 1.72
N PHE A 206 -4.41 23.54 1.95
CA PHE A 206 -3.79 22.44 1.21
C PHE A 206 -4.30 22.37 -0.23
N ARG A 207 -5.62 22.47 -0.45
CA ARG A 207 -6.19 22.52 -1.80
C ARG A 207 -5.63 23.68 -2.60
N ARG A 208 -5.55 24.86 -1.97
CA ARG A 208 -4.92 26.04 -2.55
C ARG A 208 -3.46 25.76 -2.93
N HIS A 209 -2.68 25.18 -2.04
CA HIS A 209 -1.27 24.88 -2.30
C HIS A 209 -1.12 23.92 -3.50
N VAL A 210 -1.92 22.85 -3.56
CA VAL A 210 -1.96 21.91 -4.71
C VAL A 210 -2.22 22.66 -6.01
N LEU A 211 -3.26 23.50 -6.05
CA LEU A 211 -3.60 24.27 -7.25
C LEU A 211 -2.52 25.30 -7.63
N GLN A 212 -1.91 25.97 -6.66
CA GLN A 212 -0.84 26.94 -6.92
C GLN A 212 0.38 26.25 -7.52
N THR A 213 0.76 25.08 -7.01
CA THR A 213 1.88 24.29 -7.52
C THR A 213 1.62 23.81 -8.95
N ILE A 214 0.43 23.28 -9.24
CA ILE A 214 0.15 22.66 -10.54
C ILE A 214 -0.28 23.67 -11.61
N ARG A 215 -1.04 24.70 -11.25
CA ARG A 215 -1.55 25.69 -12.22
C ARG A 215 -0.67 26.92 -12.34
N GLY A 216 0.31 27.12 -11.46
CA GLY A 216 1.24 28.26 -11.51
C GLY A 216 0.58 29.63 -11.34
N LYS A 217 -0.63 29.71 -10.78
CA LYS A 217 -1.37 30.96 -10.59
C LYS A 217 -1.63 31.23 -9.12
N GLU A 218 -1.47 32.49 -8.71
CA GLU A 218 -1.86 32.93 -7.38
C GLU A 218 -3.40 32.95 -7.27
N LEU A 219 -3.94 32.19 -6.32
CA LEU A 219 -5.38 32.14 -6.07
C LEU A 219 -5.76 33.21 -5.02
N PRO A 220 -7.03 33.58 -4.84
CA PRO A 220 -7.46 34.47 -3.75
C PRO A 220 -7.32 33.83 -2.36
N ALA A 221 -6.73 34.52 -1.37
CA ALA A 221 -6.46 33.99 -0.02
C ALA A 221 -7.68 34.01 0.93
N THR A 222 -8.88 33.83 0.40
CA THR A 222 -10.14 34.05 1.15
C THR A 222 -10.90 32.74 1.34
N LYS A 223 -11.13 32.35 2.60
CA LYS A 223 -11.90 31.14 2.96
C LYS A 223 -13.37 31.19 2.51
N ASN A 224 -13.93 32.38 2.31
CA ASN A 224 -15.34 32.61 1.98
C ASN A 224 -15.72 32.29 0.51
N VAL A 225 -14.76 31.92 -0.35
CA VAL A 225 -15.00 31.81 -1.80
C VAL A 225 -15.23 30.38 -2.28
N LEU A 226 -14.88 29.34 -1.51
CA LEU A 226 -14.98 27.96 -2.01
C LEU A 226 -16.38 27.37 -1.83
N ARG A 227 -17.24 27.60 -2.84
CA ARG A 227 -18.39 26.72 -3.07
C ARG A 227 -17.86 25.30 -3.34
N THR A 228 -18.61 24.31 -2.87
CA THR A 228 -18.31 22.87 -2.92
C THR A 228 -18.20 22.28 -4.33
N THR A 229 -18.27 23.10 -5.39
CA THR A 229 -18.17 22.72 -6.81
C THR A 229 -17.56 23.88 -7.60
N GLY A 230 -16.49 23.64 -8.38
CA GLY A 230 -15.91 24.64 -9.29
C GLY A 230 -14.42 24.46 -9.54
N ASN A 231 -13.82 25.41 -10.29
CA ASN A 231 -12.39 25.47 -10.63
C ASN A 231 -11.45 25.59 -9.41
N GLU A 232 -11.95 25.53 -8.18
CA GLU A 232 -11.17 25.76 -6.96
C GLU A 232 -10.95 24.49 -6.13
N VAL A 233 -11.40 23.34 -6.66
CA VAL A 233 -11.09 22.01 -6.12
C VAL A 233 -10.16 21.30 -7.11
N PRO A 234 -8.96 20.85 -6.67
CA PRO A 234 -8.10 20.04 -7.53
C PRO A 234 -8.83 18.81 -8.07
N SER A 235 -8.65 18.53 -9.36
CA SER A 235 -9.02 17.24 -9.93
C SER A 235 -8.15 16.13 -9.32
N PHE A 236 -8.55 14.87 -9.51
CA PHE A 236 -7.71 13.75 -9.08
C PHE A 236 -6.37 13.75 -9.82
N GLU A 237 -6.38 14.06 -11.11
CA GLU A 237 -5.16 14.17 -11.91
C GLU A 237 -4.21 15.27 -11.39
N GLU A 238 -4.73 16.47 -11.10
CA GLU A 238 -3.92 17.56 -10.53
C GLU A 238 -3.34 17.18 -9.17
N PHE A 239 -4.11 16.49 -8.33
CA PHE A 239 -3.61 15.97 -7.06
C PHE A 239 -2.51 14.92 -7.23
N ILE A 240 -2.63 14.04 -8.23
CA ILE A 240 -1.59 13.06 -8.56
C ILE A 240 -0.34 13.75 -9.08
N GLN A 241 -0.47 14.69 -10.01
CA GLN A 241 0.65 15.48 -10.53
C GLN A 241 1.40 16.15 -9.37
N TYR A 242 0.67 16.74 -8.42
CA TYR A 242 1.25 17.34 -7.21
C TYR A 242 2.08 16.36 -6.38
N ILE A 243 1.58 15.14 -6.16
CA ILE A 243 2.32 14.11 -5.40
C ILE A 243 3.58 13.63 -6.14
N LEU A 244 3.57 13.69 -7.46
CA LEU A 244 4.69 13.27 -8.32
C LEU A 244 5.76 14.35 -8.49
N GLU A 245 5.60 15.53 -7.91
CA GLU A 245 6.65 16.54 -7.83
C GLU A 245 7.66 16.18 -6.72
N ASP A 246 8.93 16.03 -7.07
CA ASP A 246 9.94 15.35 -6.22
C ASP A 246 10.37 16.15 -4.96
N ASP A 247 10.10 17.45 -4.89
CA ASP A 247 10.64 18.37 -3.87
C ASP A 247 9.60 18.92 -2.87
N ILE A 248 8.37 18.40 -2.86
CA ILE A 248 7.34 18.95 -1.98
C ILE A 248 7.54 18.49 -0.52
N GLN A 249 7.94 19.44 0.32
CA GLN A 249 7.88 19.30 1.77
C GLN A 249 6.45 19.59 2.27
N ASP A 250 5.63 18.54 2.32
CA ASP A 250 4.23 18.66 2.76
C ASP A 250 4.00 18.00 4.13
N LYS A 251 3.19 18.64 4.98
CA LYS A 251 2.75 18.06 6.26
C LYS A 251 1.96 16.76 6.11
N PHE A 252 1.36 16.53 4.94
CA PHE A 252 0.62 15.32 4.61
C PHE A 252 1.47 14.27 3.89
N LYS A 253 2.79 14.48 3.72
CA LYS A 253 3.69 13.55 3.02
C LYS A 253 3.51 12.08 3.43
N SER A 254 3.34 11.79 4.72
CA SER A 254 3.09 10.43 5.23
C SER A 254 1.83 9.73 4.64
N HIS A 255 0.90 10.48 4.06
CA HIS A 255 -0.31 9.96 3.42
C HIS A 255 -0.05 9.36 2.04
N TRP A 256 1.06 9.72 1.40
CA TRP A 256 1.49 9.22 0.10
C TRP A 256 2.95 8.79 0.08
N SER A 257 3.68 8.80 1.20
CA SER A 257 5.03 8.22 1.24
C SER A 257 4.99 6.74 0.83
N PRO A 258 5.92 6.26 -0.02
CA PRO A 258 6.08 4.83 -0.26
C PRO A 258 6.35 4.06 1.03
N TYR A 259 5.83 2.84 1.12
CA TYR A 259 5.97 1.97 2.28
C TYR A 259 7.43 1.60 2.54
N TRP A 260 8.20 1.31 1.48
CA TRP A 260 9.62 0.98 1.60
C TRP A 260 10.39 2.10 2.32
N SER A 261 10.05 3.36 2.04
CA SER A 261 10.72 4.51 2.65
C SER A 261 10.16 4.89 4.04
N TYR A 262 8.89 4.61 4.31
CA TYR A 262 8.22 5.03 5.55
C TYR A 262 8.29 3.96 6.64
N CYS A 263 7.85 2.74 6.34
CA CYS A 263 7.88 1.64 7.29
C CYS A 263 9.19 0.86 7.29
N THR A 264 10.07 1.10 6.30
CA THR A 264 11.41 0.50 6.23
C THR A 264 11.42 -1.03 6.38
N PRO A 265 10.64 -1.76 5.56
CA PRO A 265 10.51 -3.21 5.65
C PRO A 265 11.80 -3.99 5.30
N CYS A 266 12.79 -3.38 4.64
CA CYS A 266 14.11 -4.02 4.50
C CYS A 266 14.93 -3.97 5.80
N SER A 267 14.67 -2.99 6.68
CA SER A 267 15.37 -2.75 7.94
C SER A 267 14.64 -3.32 9.16
N ILE A 268 13.31 -3.44 9.06
CA ILE A 268 12.42 -3.97 10.09
C ILE A 268 11.83 -5.30 9.61
N GLN A 269 12.15 -6.38 10.32
CA GLN A 269 11.69 -7.73 9.97
C GLN A 269 10.23 -7.94 10.41
N TYR A 270 9.25 -7.58 9.60
CA TYR A 270 7.85 -7.73 9.99
C TYR A 270 7.44 -9.21 10.11
N ASP A 271 6.91 -9.59 11.28
CA ASP A 271 6.33 -10.92 11.50
C ASP A 271 4.97 -11.09 10.79
N MET A 272 4.29 -9.98 10.51
CA MET A 272 3.06 -9.96 9.73
C MET A 272 2.94 -8.71 8.85
N ILE A 273 2.64 -8.94 7.58
CA ILE A 273 2.24 -7.90 6.63
C ILE A 273 0.80 -8.19 6.24
N GLY A 274 -0.14 -7.42 6.77
CA GLY A 274 -1.56 -7.47 6.42
C GLY A 274 -1.86 -6.64 5.16
N LYS A 275 -2.91 -6.99 4.43
CA LYS A 275 -3.39 -6.23 3.26
C LYS A 275 -4.79 -5.69 3.56
N LEU A 276 -5.07 -4.44 3.21
CA LEU A 276 -6.38 -3.86 3.49
C LEU A 276 -7.49 -4.59 2.72
N GLU A 277 -7.14 -5.20 1.58
CA GLU A 277 -8.00 -6.07 0.78
C GLU A 277 -8.43 -7.35 1.55
N THR A 278 -7.63 -7.80 2.51
CA THR A 278 -7.88 -8.97 3.37
C THR A 278 -8.04 -8.61 4.85
N ASN A 279 -8.38 -7.34 5.15
CA ASN A 279 -8.27 -6.78 6.49
C ASN A 279 -9.04 -7.54 7.57
N THR A 280 -10.23 -8.07 7.27
CA THR A 280 -11.05 -8.84 8.23
C THR A 280 -10.30 -10.06 8.74
N ALA A 281 -9.68 -10.84 7.85
CA ALA A 281 -8.88 -12.02 8.22
C ALA A 281 -7.60 -11.62 8.96
N ASP A 282 -6.92 -10.57 8.48
CA ASP A 282 -5.69 -10.07 9.09
C ASP A 282 -5.92 -9.56 10.53
N PHE A 283 -6.98 -8.76 10.76
CA PHE A 283 -7.34 -8.32 12.10
C PHE A 283 -7.81 -9.46 13.00
N LYS A 284 -8.57 -10.43 12.48
CA LYS A 284 -8.97 -11.63 13.23
C LYS A 284 -7.76 -12.43 13.70
N TYR A 285 -6.73 -12.56 12.86
CA TYR A 285 -5.49 -13.23 13.23
C TYR A 285 -4.78 -12.51 14.38
N LEU A 286 -4.63 -11.18 14.32
CA LEU A 286 -4.01 -10.40 15.40
C LEU A 286 -4.80 -10.51 16.70
N TRP A 287 -6.13 -10.42 16.63
CA TRP A 287 -7.01 -10.60 17.77
C TRP A 287 -6.77 -11.96 18.43
N LYS A 288 -6.85 -13.05 17.67
CA LYS A 288 -6.64 -14.41 18.20
C LYS A 288 -5.24 -14.62 18.74
N LYS A 289 -4.22 -14.07 18.08
CA LYS A 289 -2.82 -14.20 18.51
C LYS A 289 -2.54 -13.51 19.85
N PHE A 290 -3.10 -12.33 20.06
CA PHE A 290 -2.79 -11.50 21.23
C PHE A 290 -3.88 -11.52 22.31
N GLY A 291 -5.03 -12.14 22.04
CA GLY A 291 -6.15 -12.15 22.97
C GLY A 291 -6.74 -10.76 23.21
N TRP A 292 -6.74 -9.88 22.19
CA TRP A 292 -7.35 -8.54 22.31
C TRP A 292 -8.81 -8.66 22.76
N ILE A 293 -9.27 -7.76 23.63
CA ILE A 293 -10.63 -7.87 24.21
C ILE A 293 -11.70 -7.46 23.19
N GLU A 294 -11.35 -6.56 22.26
CA GLU A 294 -12.24 -6.08 21.21
C GLU A 294 -11.59 -6.22 19.83
N PRO A 295 -12.33 -6.55 18.76
CA PRO A 295 -11.81 -6.44 17.40
C PRO A 295 -11.46 -4.99 17.09
N VAL A 296 -10.46 -4.75 16.25
CA VAL A 296 -10.20 -3.41 15.70
C VAL A 296 -11.50 -2.93 15.04
N PRO A 297 -12.13 -1.85 15.52
CA PRO A 297 -13.30 -1.31 14.88
C PRO A 297 -12.81 -0.67 13.60
N VAL A 298 -12.79 -1.44 12.51
CA VAL A 298 -12.62 -0.89 11.17
C VAL A 298 -13.88 -0.10 10.93
N ALA A 299 -13.85 1.19 11.26
CA ALA A 299 -14.95 2.07 10.97
C ALA A 299 -15.24 1.88 9.49
N ASN A 300 -16.52 1.72 9.14
CA ASN A 300 -16.99 1.79 7.76
C ASN A 300 -16.80 3.23 7.25
N SER A 301 -15.56 3.73 7.26
CA SER A 301 -15.18 5.02 6.72
C SER A 301 -15.51 4.98 5.25
N TYR A 302 -16.51 5.76 4.86
CA TYR A 302 -16.95 6.02 3.49
C TYR A 302 -16.40 5.04 2.44
N LYS A 303 -17.15 3.97 2.17
CA LYS A 303 -16.84 3.08 1.05
C LYS A 303 -17.22 3.79 -0.24
N MET A 304 -16.27 4.49 -0.83
CA MET A 304 -16.37 4.92 -2.23
C MET A 304 -16.73 3.70 -3.07
N SER A 305 -17.79 3.80 -3.87
CA SER A 305 -18.23 2.69 -4.71
C SER A 305 -17.12 2.31 -5.70
N GLN A 306 -17.15 1.07 -6.18
CA GLN A 306 -16.14 0.62 -7.13
C GLN A 306 -16.24 1.42 -8.44
N GLU A 307 -17.45 1.79 -8.83
CA GLU A 307 -17.74 2.61 -10.00
C GLU A 307 -17.08 3.99 -9.87
N THR A 308 -17.21 4.65 -8.72
CA THR A 308 -16.57 5.95 -8.47
C THR A 308 -15.04 5.84 -8.47
N LYS A 309 -14.46 4.79 -7.86
CA LYS A 309 -13.01 4.56 -7.92
C LYS A 309 -12.54 4.39 -9.35
N ASN A 310 -13.25 3.55 -10.12
CA ASN A 310 -12.91 3.29 -11.52
C ASN A 310 -13.02 4.56 -12.36
N ALA A 311 -14.00 5.42 -12.11
CA ALA A 311 -14.14 6.71 -12.79
C ALA A 311 -12.92 7.62 -12.57
N TYR A 312 -12.41 7.71 -11.34
CA TYR A 312 -11.18 8.47 -11.06
C TYR A 312 -9.94 7.85 -11.71
N VAL A 313 -9.79 6.52 -11.68
CA VAL A 313 -8.65 5.85 -12.34
C VAL A 313 -8.72 6.03 -13.86
N SER A 314 -9.91 5.93 -14.43
CA SER A 314 -10.16 6.12 -15.87
C SER A 314 -9.94 7.54 -16.36
N SER A 315 -9.88 8.53 -15.46
CA SER A 315 -9.55 9.90 -15.85
C SER A 315 -8.04 10.14 -16.00
N LEU A 316 -7.19 9.18 -15.59
CA LEU A 316 -5.74 9.32 -15.70
C LEU A 316 -5.23 8.81 -17.05
N SER A 317 -4.25 9.51 -17.62
CA SER A 317 -3.52 9.01 -18.79
C SER A 317 -2.61 7.82 -18.40
N ARG A 318 -2.29 6.96 -19.38
CA ARG A 318 -1.30 5.89 -19.21
C ARG A 318 0.02 6.44 -18.66
N GLU A 319 0.48 7.57 -19.18
CA GLU A 319 1.72 8.21 -18.75
C GLU A 319 1.73 8.53 -17.26
N ILE A 320 0.63 9.11 -16.75
CA ILE A 320 0.51 9.42 -15.31
C ILE A 320 0.51 8.15 -14.47
N ILE A 321 -0.19 7.10 -14.92
CA ILE A 321 -0.19 5.79 -14.24
C ILE A 321 1.22 5.20 -14.19
N LEU A 322 2.00 5.32 -15.26
CA LEU A 322 3.40 4.86 -15.28
C LEU A 322 4.32 5.69 -14.38
N ARG A 323 4.10 7.00 -14.28
CA ARG A 323 4.81 7.84 -13.30
C ARG A 323 4.48 7.44 -11.86
N ILE A 324 3.22 7.12 -11.57
CA ILE A 324 2.82 6.53 -10.27
C ILE A 324 3.57 5.21 -10.07
N TYR A 325 3.54 4.31 -11.05
CA TYR A 325 4.24 3.03 -10.94
C TYR A 325 5.72 3.23 -10.63
N LYS A 326 6.42 4.09 -11.37
CA LYS A 326 7.83 4.42 -11.09
C LYS A 326 8.06 4.93 -9.67
N ARG A 327 7.17 5.76 -9.13
CA ARG A 327 7.26 6.30 -7.77
C ARG A 327 7.09 5.24 -6.67
N TYR A 328 6.24 4.23 -6.92
CA TYR A 328 5.87 3.18 -5.96
C TYR A 328 6.33 1.77 -6.39
N GLN A 329 7.23 1.66 -7.36
CA GLN A 329 7.59 0.39 -8.00
C GLN A 329 8.03 -0.65 -6.97
N ILE A 330 8.90 -0.24 -6.05
CA ILE A 330 9.38 -1.07 -4.94
C ILE A 330 8.19 -1.59 -4.10
N ASP A 331 7.19 -0.76 -3.83
CA ASP A 331 6.01 -1.18 -3.07
C ASP A 331 5.12 -2.15 -3.85
N TYR A 332 4.95 -1.93 -5.16
CA TYR A 332 4.21 -2.87 -6.03
C TYR A 332 4.85 -4.26 -5.99
N GLU A 333 6.18 -4.32 -6.07
CA GLU A 333 6.96 -5.55 -6.07
C GLU A 333 7.00 -6.21 -4.67
N MET A 334 7.31 -5.44 -3.62
CA MET A 334 7.34 -5.92 -2.22
C MET A 334 6.03 -6.55 -1.78
N PHE A 335 4.91 -6.00 -2.24
CA PHE A 335 3.58 -6.41 -1.80
C PHE A 335 2.74 -7.05 -2.90
N GLU A 336 3.36 -7.48 -4.00
CA GLU A 336 2.69 -8.23 -5.08
C GLU A 336 1.39 -7.56 -5.55
N TYR A 337 1.44 -6.26 -5.77
CA TYR A 337 0.36 -5.52 -6.41
C TYR A 337 0.59 -5.50 -7.91
N ASP A 338 -0.49 -5.61 -8.68
CA ASP A 338 -0.45 -5.66 -10.13
C ASP A 338 -0.83 -4.29 -10.73
N ILE A 339 0.15 -3.63 -11.34
CA ILE A 339 -0.06 -2.37 -12.06
C ILE A 339 -0.94 -2.55 -13.31
N ASN A 340 -0.93 -3.73 -13.94
CA ASN A 340 -1.77 -4.01 -15.10
C ASN A 340 -3.26 -4.02 -14.74
N ALA A 341 -3.62 -4.40 -13.51
CA ALA A 341 -4.99 -4.26 -13.02
C ALA A 341 -5.45 -2.78 -12.98
N VAL A 342 -4.53 -1.84 -12.70
CA VAL A 342 -4.83 -0.40 -12.73
C VAL A 342 -4.96 0.09 -14.17
N LEU A 343 -4.05 -0.33 -15.06
CA LEU A 343 -4.08 0.01 -16.48
C LEU A 343 -5.34 -0.52 -17.17
N GLU A 344 -5.79 -1.72 -16.82
CA GLU A 344 -7.04 -2.30 -17.31
C GLU A 344 -8.25 -1.43 -16.94
N VAL A 345 -8.35 -1.00 -15.68
CA VAL A 345 -9.42 -0.08 -15.24
C VAL A 345 -9.37 1.23 -16.01
N ALA A 346 -8.17 1.75 -16.29
CA ALA A 346 -7.99 2.96 -17.08
C ALA A 346 -8.18 2.75 -18.60
N LYS A 347 -8.47 1.51 -19.05
CA LYS A 347 -8.54 1.13 -20.47
C LYS A 347 -7.25 1.49 -21.24
N ALA A 348 -6.12 1.44 -20.55
CA ALA A 348 -4.79 1.67 -21.11
C ALA A 348 -4.13 0.35 -21.49
N ALA A 349 -3.17 0.40 -22.43
CA ALA A 349 -2.38 -0.78 -22.78
C ALA A 349 -1.58 -1.27 -21.57
N PRO A 350 -1.60 -2.60 -21.28
CA PRO A 350 -0.83 -3.17 -20.19
C PRO A 350 0.68 -2.99 -20.43
N LEU A 351 1.45 -3.04 -19.37
CA LEU A 351 2.90 -3.19 -19.44
C LEU A 351 3.24 -4.59 -19.91
N THR A 352 4.15 -4.66 -20.88
CA THR A 352 4.79 -5.91 -21.30
C THR A 352 5.78 -6.40 -20.26
N ASP A 353 6.12 -7.70 -20.29
CA ASP A 353 7.17 -8.27 -19.42
C ASP A 353 8.51 -7.53 -19.59
N GLN A 354 8.79 -7.06 -20.80
CA GLN A 354 9.96 -6.24 -21.10
C GLN A 354 9.91 -4.90 -20.37
N GLU A 355 8.81 -4.14 -20.46
CA GLU A 355 8.69 -2.85 -19.75
C GLU A 355 8.73 -3.00 -18.22
N LEU A 356 8.19 -4.10 -17.68
CA LEU A 356 8.29 -4.43 -16.26
C LEU A 356 9.75 -4.69 -15.86
N SER A 357 10.51 -5.40 -16.69
CA SER A 357 11.94 -5.68 -16.44
C SER A 357 12.85 -4.47 -16.65
N GLU A 358 12.56 -3.58 -17.61
CA GLU A 358 13.38 -2.40 -17.91
C GLU A 358 13.22 -1.28 -16.87
N SER A 359 12.12 -1.29 -16.11
CA SER A 359 11.92 -0.38 -14.97
C SER A 359 12.91 -0.62 -13.82
N GLU A 360 13.77 -1.65 -13.90
CA GLU A 360 14.78 -2.00 -12.90
C GLU A 360 15.99 -1.05 -12.85
N TYR A 361 16.25 -0.27 -13.91
CA TYR A 361 17.43 0.59 -14.07
C TYR A 361 17.20 2.06 -13.71
#